data_AF-A0A7C3CH80-F1
#
_entry.id   AF-A0A7C3CH80-F1
#
_cell.length_a   1.000
_cell.length_b   1.000
_cell.length_c   1.000
_cell.angle_alpha   90.00
_cell.angle_beta   90.00
_cell.angle_gamma   90.00
#
_symmetry.space_group_name_H-M   'P 1'
#
loop_
_entity.id
_entity.type
_entity.pdbx_description
1 polymer ?
#
loop_
_entity_poly.entity_id
_entity_poly.type
_entity_poly.pdbx_seq_one_letter_code
_entity_poly.pdbx_strand_id
1 'polypeptide(L)'
;MLNRYREIFSSLERNRVKYLVIGGIAAVYHGVPRATFDLDILIEATPENASRLLKALEEAQMGTAALISPEELLRHEIVVFKDLIRSKRASGRPRDLADVRILEEA
;
A
#
# COMPACT_ATOMS: atom_id res chain seq x y z
N MET A 1 -2.55 15.68 -5.69
CA MET A 1 -2.81 14.24 -5.49
C MET A 1 -3.03 13.47 -6.80
N LEU A 2 -4.02 13.84 -7.63
CA LEU A 2 -4.33 13.11 -8.87
C LEU A 2 -3.15 12.90 -9.84
N ASN A 3 -2.30 13.91 -10.04
CA ASN A 3 -1.10 13.78 -10.90
C ASN A 3 -0.11 12.72 -10.37
N ARG A 4 0.07 12.65 -9.04
CA ARG A 4 0.92 11.66 -8.40
C ARG A 4 0.39 10.24 -8.57
N TYR A 5 -0.93 10.05 -8.51
CA TYR A 5 -1.52 8.73 -8.82
C TYR A 5 -1.28 8.33 -10.27
N ARG A 6 -1.42 9.26 -11.22
CA ARG A 6 -1.12 8.97 -12.64
C ARG A 6 0.31 8.51 -12.84
N GLU A 7 1.28 9.16 -12.18
CA GLU A 7 2.70 8.79 -12.26
C GLU A 7 2.93 7.38 -11.70
N ILE A 8 2.39 7.08 -10.51
CA ILE A 8 2.50 5.76 -9.87
C ILE A 8 1.88 4.68 -10.76
N PHE A 9 0.61 4.82 -11.17
CA PHE A 9 -0.05 3.82 -12.01
C PHE A 9 0.66 3.64 -13.35
N SER A 10 1.10 4.73 -13.99
CA SER A 10 1.86 4.62 -15.24
C SER A 10 3.18 3.85 -15.04
N SER A 11 3.83 4.01 -13.88
CA SER A 11 5.05 3.27 -13.54
C SER A 11 4.80 1.78 -13.29
N LEU A 12 3.73 1.46 -12.55
CA LEU A 12 3.31 0.08 -12.29
C LEU A 12 2.99 -0.66 -13.60
N GLU A 13 2.25 -0.02 -14.51
CA GLU A 13 1.90 -0.57 -15.82
C GLU A 13 3.14 -0.79 -16.70
N ARG A 14 4.04 0.19 -16.80
CA ARG A 14 5.29 0.06 -17.58
C ARG A 14 6.14 -1.11 -17.11
N ASN A 15 6.21 -1.32 -15.79
CA ASN A 15 6.99 -2.40 -15.19
C ASN A 15 6.21 -3.73 -15.12
N ARG A 16 4.97 -3.77 -15.63
CA ARG A 16 4.10 -4.97 -15.62
C ARG A 16 3.95 -5.57 -14.23
N VAL A 17 3.76 -4.71 -13.23
CA VAL A 17 3.45 -5.14 -11.87
C VAL A 17 2.05 -5.76 -11.88
N LYS A 18 1.90 -6.94 -11.30
CA LYS A 18 0.59 -7.56 -11.06
C LYS A 18 0.09 -7.11 -9.70
N TYR A 19 -0.93 -6.26 -9.70
CA TYR A 19 -1.51 -5.68 -8.49
C TYR A 19 -3.02 -5.51 -8.60
N LEU A 20 -3.66 -5.32 -7.45
CA LEU A 20 -5.05 -4.90 -7.30
C LEU A 20 -5.09 -3.65 -6.41
N VAL A 21 -5.87 -2.65 -6.81
CA VAL A 21 -6.15 -1.51 -5.92
C VAL A 21 -7.15 -1.95 -4.87
N ILE A 22 -6.84 -1.71 -3.60
CA ILE A 22 -7.69 -2.05 -2.46
C ILE A 22 -7.94 -0.80 -1.60
N GLY A 23 -8.53 -0.98 -0.43
CA GLY A 23 -8.63 0.07 0.58
C GLY A 23 -9.55 1.24 0.19
N GLY A 24 -9.14 2.45 0.59
CA GLY A 24 -9.99 3.65 0.50
C GLY A 24 -10.32 4.07 -0.92
N ILE A 25 -9.32 4.06 -1.81
CA ILE A 25 -9.48 4.42 -3.21
C ILE A 25 -10.43 3.45 -3.92
N ALA A 26 -10.31 2.14 -3.66
CA ALA A 26 -11.24 1.14 -4.21
C ALA A 26 -12.68 1.38 -3.75
N ALA A 27 -12.89 1.67 -2.46
CA ALA A 27 -14.22 1.97 -1.92
C ALA A 27 -14.85 3.22 -2.58
N VAL A 28 -14.06 4.29 -2.76
CA VAL A 28 -14.52 5.51 -3.44
C VAL A 28 -14.88 5.23 -4.89
N TYR A 29 -14.08 4.43 -5.61
CA TYR A 29 -14.37 4.01 -6.98
C TYR A 29 -15.72 3.28 -7.10
N HIS A 30 -16.07 2.48 -6.10
CA HIS A 30 -17.37 1.78 -6.02
C HIS A 30 -18.50 2.62 -5.37
N GLY A 31 -18.32 3.93 -5.22
CA GLY A 31 -19.37 4.86 -4.80
C GLY A 31 -19.56 4.98 -3.29
N VAL A 32 -18.64 4.47 -2.47
CA VAL A 32 -18.66 4.66 -1.02
C VAL A 32 -17.96 5.97 -0.65
N PRO A 33 -18.68 7.02 -0.19
CA PRO A 33 -18.07 8.29 0.13
C PRO A 33 -17.25 8.17 1.43
N ARG A 34 -15.93 8.32 1.31
CA ARG A 34 -15.02 8.37 2.46
C ARG A 34 -13.78 9.20 2.15
N ALA A 35 -13.19 9.77 3.20
CA ALA A 35 -11.85 10.31 3.11
C ALA A 35 -10.81 9.17 3.04
N THR A 36 -9.81 9.33 2.16
CA THR A 36 -8.63 8.48 2.00
C THR A 36 -7.49 9.39 1.53
N PHE A 37 -6.28 9.13 2.00
CA PHE A 37 -5.10 9.96 1.75
C PHE A 37 -3.90 9.11 1.32
N ASP A 38 -4.16 7.83 1.11
CA ASP A 38 -3.25 6.72 0.87
C ASP A 38 -3.71 5.98 -0.40
N LEU A 39 -2.79 5.25 -1.02
CA LEU A 39 -3.10 4.27 -2.06
C LEU A 39 -2.66 2.92 -1.53
N ASP A 40 -3.63 2.04 -1.32
CA ASP A 40 -3.38 0.67 -0.91
C ASP A 40 -3.43 -0.23 -2.16
N ILE A 41 -2.37 -1.01 -2.37
CA ILE A 41 -2.33 -2.04 -3.41
C ILE A 41 -1.98 -3.39 -2.81
N LEU A 42 -2.61 -4.43 -3.33
CA LEU A 42 -2.22 -5.82 -3.11
C LEU A 42 -1.44 -6.31 -4.33
N ILE A 43 -0.34 -7.03 -4.13
CA ILE A 43 0.45 -7.59 -5.23
C ILE A 43 0.40 -9.13 -5.22
N GLU A 44 0.58 -9.75 -6.38
CA GLU A 44 0.95 -11.17 -6.42
C GLU A 44 2.31 -11.35 -5.73
N ALA A 45 2.36 -12.16 -4.66
CA ALA A 45 3.51 -12.31 -3.77
C ALA A 45 4.58 -13.25 -4.34
N THR A 46 5.20 -12.85 -5.45
CA THR A 46 6.33 -13.58 -6.06
C THR A 46 7.58 -12.69 -6.09
N PRO A 47 8.80 -13.26 -5.99
CA PRO A 47 10.06 -12.51 -6.06
C PRO A 47 10.15 -11.63 -7.31
N GLU A 48 9.67 -12.12 -8.45
CA GLU A 48 9.70 -11.41 -9.72
C GLU A 48 8.73 -10.21 -9.73
N ASN A 49 7.57 -10.36 -9.10
CA ASN A 49 6.59 -9.28 -9.03
C ASN A 49 6.96 -8.24 -7.97
N ALA A 50 7.53 -8.67 -6.84
CA ALA A 50 8.14 -7.80 -5.83
C ALA A 50 9.26 -6.94 -6.42
N SER A 51 10.16 -7.55 -7.20
CA SER A 51 11.23 -6.82 -7.91
C SER A 51 10.67 -5.76 -8.88
N ARG A 52 9.62 -6.11 -9.63
CA ARG A 52 8.94 -5.17 -10.52
C ARG A 52 8.28 -4.02 -9.77
N LEU A 53 7.65 -4.30 -8.63
CA LEU A 53 7.04 -3.28 -7.78
C LEU A 53 8.09 -2.29 -7.28
N LEU A 54 9.18 -2.77 -6.68
CA LEU A 54 10.21 -1.91 -6.11
C LEU A 54 10.83 -0.99 -7.17
N LYS A 55 11.15 -1.55 -8.34
CA LYS A 55 11.60 -0.76 -9.49
C LYS A 55 10.58 0.30 -9.91
N ALA A 56 9.29 -0.06 -10.01
CA ALA A 56 8.24 0.88 -10.38
C ALA A 56 8.08 2.03 -9.37
N LEU A 57 8.22 1.73 -8.08
CA LEU A 57 8.13 2.71 -7.00
C LEU A 57 9.34 3.64 -6.98
N GLU A 58 10.55 3.12 -7.22
CA GLU A 58 11.76 3.94 -7.41
C GLU A 58 11.62 4.91 -8.58
N GLU A 59 11.17 4.42 -9.76
CA GLU A 59 10.91 5.25 -10.94
C GLU A 59 9.84 6.32 -10.68
N ALA A 60 8.87 6.04 -9.80
CA ALA A 60 7.85 6.98 -9.35
C ALA A 60 8.32 7.90 -8.21
N GLN A 61 9.63 7.95 -7.94
CA GLN A 61 10.27 8.79 -6.91
C GLN A 61 9.79 8.47 -5.48
N MET A 62 9.41 7.22 -5.20
CA MET A 62 9.13 6.75 -3.85
C MET A 62 10.42 6.18 -3.23
N GLY A 63 11.26 7.09 -2.71
CA GLY A 63 12.64 6.78 -2.29
C GLY A 63 12.81 5.70 -1.21
N THR A 64 11.75 5.34 -0.48
CA THR A 64 11.80 4.23 0.49
C THR A 64 11.86 2.85 -0.18
N ALA A 65 11.45 2.72 -1.44
CA ALA A 65 11.52 1.46 -2.18
C ALA A 65 12.97 0.98 -2.38
N ALA A 66 13.92 1.91 -2.50
CA ALA A 66 15.35 1.61 -2.64
C ALA A 66 16.01 1.08 -1.35
N LEU A 67 15.28 1.05 -0.23
CA LEU A 67 15.78 0.64 1.07
C LEU A 67 15.40 -0.80 1.44
N ILE A 68 14.70 -1.52 0.57
CA ILE A 68 14.18 -2.87 0.86
C ILE A 68 14.45 -3.80 -0.32
N SER A 69 14.82 -5.05 -0.04
CA SER A 69 14.93 -6.10 -1.06
C SER A 69 13.59 -6.79 -1.34
N PRO A 70 13.40 -7.39 -2.53
CA PRO A 70 12.24 -8.24 -2.81
C PRO A 70 12.05 -9.34 -1.77
N GLU A 71 13.13 -9.94 -1.28
CA GLU A 71 13.10 -11.00 -0.27
C GLU A 71 12.64 -10.47 1.09
N GLU A 72 13.10 -9.29 1.51
CA GLU A 72 12.63 -8.65 2.75
C GLU A 72 11.16 -8.21 2.65
N LEU A 73 10.74 -7.74 1.47
CA LEU A 73 9.36 -7.37 1.18
C LEU A 73 8.43 -8.58 1.29
N LEU A 74 8.87 -9.75 0.80
CA LEU A 74 8.09 -10.99 0.82
C LEU A 74 8.21 -11.78 2.12
N ARG A 75 9.30 -11.58 2.88
CA ARG A 75 9.51 -12.24 4.19
C ARG A 75 8.41 -11.93 5.18
N HIS A 76 7.79 -10.76 5.05
CA HIS A 76 6.64 -10.37 5.81
C HIS A 76 5.44 -10.52 4.88
N GLU A 77 4.56 -11.50 5.12
CA GLU A 77 3.21 -11.41 4.56
C GLU A 77 2.66 -10.08 5.04
N ILE A 78 2.51 -9.10 4.13
CA ILE A 78 1.97 -7.78 4.45
C ILE A 78 0.46 -7.95 4.70
N VAL A 79 0.15 -8.51 5.87
CA VAL A 79 -1.07 -8.44 6.66
C VAL A 79 -0.66 -8.68 8.12
N VAL A 80 0.41 -8.04 8.62
CA VAL A 80 0.70 -8.13 10.04
C VAL A 80 -0.24 -7.15 10.74
N PHE A 81 -1.25 -7.66 11.45
CA PHE A 81 -2.12 -6.89 12.35
C PHE A 81 -1.33 -5.83 13.15
N LYS A 82 -0.13 -6.19 13.61
CA LYS A 82 0.78 -5.30 14.34
C LYS A 82 1.31 -4.12 13.52
N ASP A 83 1.64 -4.30 12.24
CA ASP A 83 2.11 -3.20 11.39
C ASP A 83 0.94 -2.32 10.92
N LEU A 84 -0.25 -2.91 10.71
CA LEU A 84 -1.48 -2.15 10.51
C LEU A 84 -1.81 -1.31 11.75
N ILE A 85 -1.74 -1.91 12.96
CA ILE A 85 -1.91 -1.22 14.23
C ILE A 85 -0.88 -0.11 14.38
N ARG A 86 0.40 -0.37 14.07
CA ARG A 86 1.48 0.63 14.17
C ARG A 86 1.27 1.78 13.20
N SER A 87 0.92 1.50 11.95
CA SER A 87 0.63 2.51 10.93
C SER A 87 -0.62 3.34 11.29
N LYS A 88 -1.71 2.68 11.69
CA LYS A 88 -2.94 3.33 12.15
C LYS A 88 -2.71 4.19 13.39
N ARG A 89 -1.96 3.68 14.37
CA ARG A 89 -1.57 4.42 15.58
C ARG A 89 -0.70 5.63 15.23
N ALA A 90 0.26 5.49 14.31
CA ALA A 90 1.11 6.60 13.86
C ALA A 90 0.34 7.69 13.10
N SER A 91 -0.75 7.35 12.40
CA SER A 91 -1.60 8.32 11.71
C SER A 91 -2.35 9.28 12.66
N GLY A 92 -2.61 8.86 13.90
CA GLY A 92 -3.32 9.63 14.91
C GLY A 92 -4.80 9.95 14.59
N ARG A 93 -5.36 9.45 13.50
CA ARG A 93 -6.75 9.75 13.12
C ARG A 93 -7.73 9.09 14.11
N PRO A 94 -8.82 9.77 14.53
CA PRO A 94 -9.77 9.19 15.49
C PRO A 94 -10.32 7.82 15.09
N ARG A 95 -10.59 7.62 13.80
CA ARG A 95 -11.05 6.33 13.26
C ARG A 95 -9.97 5.26 13.29
N ASP A 96 -8.73 5.60 12.99
CA ASP A 96 -7.63 4.63 13.03
C ASP A 96 -7.30 4.21 14.47
N LEU A 97 -7.44 5.12 15.44
CA LEU A 97 -7.33 4.77 16.86
C LEU A 97 -8.47 3.85 17.32
N ALA A 98 -9.69 4.03 16.79
CA ALA A 98 -10.81 3.13 17.05
C ALA A 98 -10.58 1.75 16.42
N ASP A 99 -10.12 1.71 15.17
CA ASP A 99 -9.76 0.47 14.49
C ASP A 99 -8.64 -0.26 15.26
N VAL A 100 -7.62 0.46 15.74
CA VAL A 100 -6.55 -0.12 16.58
C VAL A 100 -7.11 -0.82 17.81
N ARG A 101 -8.06 -0.21 18.53
CA ARG A 101 -8.66 -0.83 19.73
C ARG A 101 -9.36 -2.13 19.40
N ILE A 102 -10.16 -2.15 18.32
CA ILE A 102 -10.87 -3.35 17.87
C ILE A 102 -9.88 -4.45 17.48
N LEU A 103 -8.80 -4.08 16.79
CA LEU A 103 -7.77 -5.01 16.33
C LEU A 103 -6.87 -5.52 17.46
N GLU A 104 -6.75 -4.80 18.59
CA GLU A 104 -6.02 -5.22 19.80
C GLU A 104 -6.84 -6.17 20.69
N GLU A 105 -8.16 -6.17 20.54
CA GLU A 105 -9.10 -7.02 21.29
C GLU A 105 -9.46 -8.32 20.55
N ALA A 106 -9.02 -8.49 19.30
CA ALA A 106 -9.28 -9.63 18.42
C ALA A 106 -8.14 -10.68 18.44
#